data_AF-A0AAU2HWY5-F1
#
_entry.id   AF-A0AAU2HWY5-F1
#
_cell.length_a   1.000
_cell.length_b   1.000
_cell.length_c   1.000
_cell.angle_alpha   90.00
_cell.angle_beta   90.00
_cell.angle_gamma   90.00
#
_symmetry.space_group_name_H-M   'P 1'
#
loop_
_entity.id
_entity.type
_entity.pdbx_description
1 polymer ?
#
loop_
_entity_poly.entity_id
_entity_poly.type
_entity_poly.pdbx_seq_one_letter_code
_entity_poly.pdbx_strand_id
1 'polypeptide(L)'
;MRTVLRSSYSAHWRRMLAPLLKALEPRCNITAYRPVMDAIELLKRYLEQPLKEGAFFDPAETVPLEGGVPEQWRAAVVDDKGRVERIPYELCVLVSLRDALRRREIWVVGANRWRNPEDDLPVDFEDNRDVHYAALGQPQDADEFITALQGRLRASLDRFDRALAEGTTGGVSIVKKHGEPWIKVSPRGKQEEPESLVAIKAEIERCWGTIGLLDIFYGKDGFYGRDGDLAGQDKESQEVSMLALHLLQSALVHVNTLLMQQVLADPKWADTLTDADRRALLPLFWTHVNPYGRFELDMNSRLDLGLDLPPAATVPGPRASEGRGATAST
;
A
#
# COMPACT_ATOMS: atom_id res chain seq x y z
N MET A 1 -29.81 9.26 -8.16
CA MET A 1 -28.80 8.90 -7.14
C MET A 1 -29.30 9.13 -5.70
N ARG A 2 -29.81 10.33 -5.35
CA ARG A 2 -30.34 10.68 -4.01
C ARG A 2 -31.45 9.74 -3.49
N THR A 3 -32.40 9.35 -4.35
CA THR A 3 -33.51 8.43 -4.01
C THR A 3 -33.06 6.98 -3.84
N VAL A 4 -32.12 6.52 -4.67
CA VAL A 4 -31.60 5.14 -4.65
C VAL A 4 -30.71 4.89 -3.43
N LEU A 5 -29.85 5.86 -3.07
CA LEU A 5 -29.07 5.80 -1.82
C LEU A 5 -29.96 5.81 -0.58
N ARG A 6 -31.04 6.61 -0.57
CA ARG A 6 -32.01 6.65 0.53
C ARG A 6 -32.71 5.30 0.72
N SER A 7 -33.18 4.66 -0.36
CA SER A 7 -33.91 3.39 -0.28
C SER A 7 -33.02 2.21 0.10
N SER A 8 -31.81 2.12 -0.45
CA SER A 8 -30.84 1.07 -0.06
C SER A 8 -30.38 1.24 1.39
N TYR A 9 -30.14 2.48 1.84
CA TYR A 9 -29.74 2.76 3.21
C TYR A 9 -30.85 2.41 4.22
N SER A 10 -32.08 2.86 3.99
CA SER A 10 -33.20 2.63 4.91
C SER A 10 -33.59 1.15 5.01
N ALA A 11 -33.52 0.40 3.90
CA ALA A 11 -33.97 -0.98 3.84
C ALA A 11 -32.95 -2.00 4.36
N HIS A 12 -31.65 -1.80 4.09
CA HIS A 12 -30.63 -2.82 4.35
C HIS A 12 -29.56 -2.36 5.35
N TRP A 13 -28.91 -1.23 5.08
CA TRP A 13 -27.73 -0.78 5.83
C TRP A 13 -28.05 -0.28 7.24
N ARG A 14 -29.20 0.40 7.40
CA ARG A 14 -29.61 0.94 8.71
C ARG A 14 -29.78 -0.14 9.77
N ARG A 15 -30.21 -1.35 9.40
CA ARG A 15 -30.37 -2.49 10.32
C ARG A 15 -29.02 -2.99 10.87
N MET A 16 -27.98 -2.95 10.04
CA MET A 16 -26.62 -3.31 10.46
C MET A 16 -25.94 -2.18 11.25
N LEU A 17 -26.36 -0.93 11.01
CA LEU A 17 -25.73 0.24 11.63
C LEU A 17 -25.95 0.31 13.15
N ALA A 18 -27.11 -0.09 13.65
CA ALA A 18 -27.43 -0.06 15.07
C ALA A 18 -26.47 -0.91 15.93
N PRO A 19 -26.27 -2.22 15.66
CA PRO A 19 -25.32 -3.02 16.43
C PRO A 19 -23.87 -2.54 16.25
N LEU A 20 -23.49 -2.05 15.05
CA LEU A 20 -22.16 -1.52 14.79
C LEU A 20 -21.87 -0.28 15.63
N LEU A 21 -22.75 0.74 15.60
CA LEU A 21 -22.54 1.95 16.39
C LEU A 21 -22.59 1.67 17.90
N LYS A 22 -23.37 0.69 18.36
CA LYS A 22 -23.38 0.25 19.76
C LYS A 22 -22.08 -0.42 20.20
N ALA A 23 -21.45 -1.19 19.31
CA ALA A 23 -20.17 -1.84 19.58
C ALA A 23 -18.99 -0.85 19.51
N LEU A 24 -19.14 0.25 18.79
CA LEU A 24 -18.12 1.29 18.69
C LEU A 24 -18.19 2.23 19.90
N GLU A 25 -17.05 2.39 20.56
CA GLU A 25 -16.84 3.41 21.59
C GLU A 25 -15.92 4.50 21.03
N PRO A 26 -16.46 5.44 20.23
CA PRO A 26 -15.66 6.54 19.73
C PRO A 26 -15.28 7.49 20.87
N ARG A 27 -14.10 8.08 20.76
CA ARG A 27 -13.55 9.09 21.66
C ARG A 27 -12.91 10.20 20.83
N CYS A 28 -12.81 11.38 21.40
CA CYS A 28 -12.28 12.56 20.73
C CYS A 28 -11.61 13.46 21.76
N ASN A 29 -10.41 13.93 21.44
CA ASN A 29 -9.64 14.83 22.32
C ASN A 29 -9.84 16.31 21.91
N ILE A 30 -10.44 16.57 20.74
CA ILE A 30 -10.61 17.89 20.15
C ILE A 30 -12.06 18.36 20.27
N THR A 31 -12.26 19.49 20.93
CA THR A 31 -13.57 20.09 21.18
C THR A 31 -14.38 20.35 19.91
N ALA A 32 -13.71 20.71 18.81
CA ALA A 32 -14.35 20.98 17.51
C ALA A 32 -15.15 19.78 16.93
N TYR A 33 -14.79 18.54 17.28
CA TYR A 33 -15.48 17.34 16.81
C TYR A 33 -16.49 16.79 17.82
N ARG A 34 -16.70 17.47 18.96
CA ARG A 34 -17.73 17.10 19.94
C ARG A 34 -19.15 17.04 19.34
N PRO A 35 -19.55 17.95 18.43
CA PRO A 35 -20.87 17.84 17.79
C PRO A 35 -21.09 16.55 16.99
N VAL A 36 -20.03 15.96 16.42
CA VAL A 36 -20.10 14.66 15.74
C VAL A 36 -20.34 13.53 16.74
N MET A 37 -19.72 13.61 17.92
CA MET A 37 -19.95 12.67 19.03
C MET A 37 -21.39 12.73 19.52
N ASP A 38 -21.91 13.94 19.76
CA ASP A 38 -23.29 14.16 20.20
C ASP A 38 -24.29 13.67 19.14
N ALA A 39 -23.97 13.87 17.86
CA ALA A 39 -24.77 13.36 16.75
C ALA A 39 -24.81 11.82 16.72
N ILE A 40 -23.68 11.15 16.97
CA ILE A 40 -23.62 9.68 17.04
C ILE A 40 -24.46 9.15 18.21
N GLU A 41 -24.40 9.81 19.38
CA GLU A 41 -25.24 9.44 20.52
C GLU A 41 -26.74 9.65 20.24
N LEU A 42 -27.09 10.73 19.54
CA LEU A 42 -28.45 10.92 19.01
C LEU A 42 -28.84 9.78 18.05
N LEU A 43 -27.95 9.37 17.13
CA LEU A 43 -28.22 8.25 16.23
C LEU A 43 -28.44 6.94 16.99
N LYS A 44 -27.61 6.62 17.99
CA LYS A 44 -27.76 5.41 18.82
C LYS A 44 -29.16 5.33 19.45
N ARG A 45 -29.73 6.46 19.90
CA ARG A 45 -31.10 6.53 20.45
C ARG A 45 -32.19 6.33 19.38
N TYR A 46 -32.00 6.91 18.19
CA TYR A 46 -33.02 6.90 17.12
C TYR A 46 -32.93 5.70 16.16
N LEU A 47 -31.84 4.94 16.17
CA LEU A 47 -31.68 3.78 15.28
C LEU A 47 -32.63 2.63 15.62
N GLU A 48 -32.97 2.47 16.90
CA GLU A 48 -33.94 1.47 17.39
C GLU A 48 -35.40 1.84 17.09
N GLN A 49 -35.68 3.11 16.77
CA GLN A 49 -37.04 3.55 16.46
C GLN A 49 -37.41 3.21 15.01
N PRO A 50 -38.66 2.78 14.75
CA PRO A 50 -39.12 2.51 13.41
C PRO A 50 -38.96 3.76 12.52
N LEU A 51 -38.43 3.54 11.33
CA LEU A 51 -38.19 4.59 10.34
C LEU A 51 -39.30 4.55 9.29
N LYS A 52 -40.14 5.58 9.26
CA LYS A 52 -41.08 5.82 8.15
C LYS A 52 -40.41 6.73 7.11
N GLU A 53 -40.85 6.62 5.87
CA GLU A 53 -40.40 7.53 4.82
C GLU A 53 -40.82 8.98 5.17
N GLY A 54 -39.87 9.93 5.11
CA GLY A 54 -40.09 11.30 5.58
C GLY A 54 -40.12 11.47 7.09
N ALA A 55 -39.50 10.57 7.87
CA ALA A 55 -39.40 10.73 9.32
C ALA A 55 -38.45 11.87 9.71
N PHE A 56 -38.90 12.70 10.65
CA PHE A 56 -38.14 13.81 11.25
C PHE A 56 -37.73 13.44 12.68
N PHE A 57 -36.71 14.11 13.21
CA PHE A 57 -36.44 14.08 14.66
C PHE A 57 -37.56 14.78 15.43
N ASP A 58 -37.72 14.42 16.70
CA ASP A 58 -38.67 15.10 17.59
C ASP A 58 -38.26 16.58 17.74
N PRO A 59 -39.21 17.54 17.64
CA PRO A 59 -38.91 18.96 17.83
C PRO A 59 -38.26 19.32 19.18
N ALA A 60 -38.43 18.49 20.21
CA ALA A 60 -37.79 18.67 21.51
C ALA A 60 -36.32 18.23 21.53
N GLU A 61 -35.84 17.52 20.51
CA GLU A 61 -34.43 17.11 20.44
C GLU A 61 -33.53 18.26 19.99
N THR A 62 -32.38 18.35 20.65
CA THR A 62 -31.28 19.18 20.16
C THR A 62 -30.48 18.38 19.14
N VAL A 63 -30.65 18.69 17.86
CA VAL A 63 -29.95 18.02 16.76
C VAL A 63 -28.69 18.80 16.37
N PRO A 64 -27.47 18.24 16.55
CA PRO A 64 -26.23 18.93 16.18
C PRO A 64 -26.11 19.14 14.67
N LEU A 65 -26.37 20.37 14.20
CA LEU A 65 -26.22 20.78 12.80
C LEU A 65 -24.86 21.45 12.53
N GLU A 66 -24.38 22.27 13.47
CA GLU A 66 -23.04 22.86 13.41
C GLU A 66 -22.00 21.84 13.88
N GLY A 67 -20.92 21.68 13.12
CA GLY A 67 -19.87 20.68 13.36
C GLY A 67 -20.27 19.23 13.07
N GLY A 68 -21.55 18.86 13.19
CA GLY A 68 -22.08 17.52 12.88
C GLY A 68 -22.39 17.28 11.40
N VAL A 69 -22.88 18.32 10.70
CA VAL A 69 -23.29 18.25 9.29
C VAL A 69 -22.46 19.23 8.46
N PRO A 70 -21.81 18.78 7.36
CA PRO A 70 -21.12 19.67 6.43
C PRO A 70 -22.07 20.75 5.90
N GLU A 71 -21.60 21.99 5.84
CA GLU A 71 -22.41 23.14 5.44
C GLU A 71 -23.13 22.94 4.11
N GLN A 72 -22.42 22.38 3.14
CA GLN A 72 -22.94 22.08 1.80
C GLN A 72 -24.12 21.08 1.79
N TRP A 73 -24.35 20.33 2.88
CA TRP A 73 -25.43 19.32 2.99
C TRP A 73 -26.58 19.78 3.89
N ARG A 74 -26.49 20.94 4.54
CA ARG A 74 -27.55 21.46 5.43
C ARG A 74 -28.90 21.60 4.72
N ALA A 75 -28.90 22.13 3.50
CA ALA A 75 -30.09 22.27 2.67
C ALA A 75 -30.73 20.92 2.25
N ALA A 76 -30.01 19.79 2.43
CA ALA A 76 -30.54 18.45 2.16
C ALA A 76 -31.09 17.75 3.40
N VAL A 77 -30.86 18.33 4.59
CA VAL A 77 -31.15 17.77 5.91
C VAL A 77 -32.30 18.50 6.59
N VAL A 78 -32.36 19.81 6.43
CA VAL A 78 -33.38 20.68 7.03
C VAL A 78 -34.43 21.02 6.00
N ASP A 79 -35.71 20.85 6.35
CA ASP A 79 -36.83 21.25 5.50
C ASP A 79 -37.16 22.75 5.61
N ASP A 80 -38.10 23.23 4.78
CA ASP A 80 -38.52 24.63 4.76
C ASP A 80 -39.17 25.11 6.08
N LYS A 81 -39.49 24.18 7.00
CA LYS A 81 -40.07 24.45 8.32
C LYS A 81 -39.03 24.33 9.44
N GLY A 82 -37.75 24.16 9.11
CA GLY A 82 -36.67 24.02 10.08
C GLY A 82 -36.58 22.64 10.74
N ARG A 83 -37.32 21.63 10.25
CA ARG A 83 -37.31 20.28 10.80
C ARG A 83 -36.19 19.46 10.17
N VAL A 84 -35.52 18.66 10.98
CA VAL A 84 -34.40 17.81 10.53
C VAL A 84 -34.92 16.44 10.10
N GLU A 85 -34.76 16.11 8.82
CA GLU A 85 -35.05 14.78 8.28
C GLU A 85 -34.04 13.74 8.78
N ARG A 86 -34.52 12.60 9.27
CA ARG A 86 -33.67 11.57 9.90
C ARG A 86 -32.70 10.91 8.94
N ILE A 87 -33.16 10.41 7.79
CA ILE A 87 -32.31 9.69 6.82
C ILE A 87 -31.13 10.54 6.29
N PRO A 88 -31.34 11.75 5.74
CA PRO A 88 -30.23 12.55 5.24
C PRO A 88 -29.30 12.97 6.38
N TYR A 89 -29.81 13.26 7.58
CA TYR A 89 -28.98 13.55 8.74
C TYR A 89 -28.10 12.35 9.14
N GLU A 90 -28.70 11.16 9.29
CA GLU A 90 -27.99 9.92 9.59
C GLU A 90 -26.82 9.70 8.60
N LEU A 91 -27.08 9.84 7.30
CA LEU A 91 -26.04 9.73 6.26
C LEU A 91 -24.94 10.80 6.39
N CYS A 92 -25.30 12.05 6.70
CA CYS A 92 -24.32 13.12 6.94
C CYS A 92 -23.39 12.76 8.10
N VAL A 93 -23.96 12.32 9.22
CA VAL A 93 -23.20 11.97 10.43
C VAL A 93 -22.23 10.82 10.15
N LEU A 94 -22.63 9.82 9.35
CA LEU A 94 -21.73 8.72 8.95
C LEU A 94 -20.57 9.19 8.07
N VAL A 95 -20.83 10.13 7.16
CA VAL A 95 -19.77 10.76 6.35
C VAL A 95 -18.81 11.55 7.24
N SER A 96 -19.35 12.38 8.14
CA SER A 96 -18.56 13.15 9.12
C SER A 96 -17.71 12.23 10.00
N LEU A 97 -18.30 11.14 10.53
CA LEU A 97 -17.59 10.15 11.34
C LEU A 97 -16.47 9.48 10.55
N ARG A 98 -16.73 9.03 9.31
CA ARG A 98 -15.70 8.44 8.44
C ARG A 98 -14.54 9.39 8.22
N ASP A 99 -14.84 10.65 7.91
CA ASP A 99 -13.81 11.64 7.60
C ASP A 99 -13.03 12.08 8.85
N ALA A 100 -13.65 12.06 10.03
CA ALA A 100 -12.99 12.28 11.32
C ALA A 100 -12.09 11.10 11.71
N LEU A 101 -12.56 9.86 11.55
CA LEU A 101 -11.76 8.64 11.78
C LEU A 101 -10.54 8.59 10.84
N ARG A 102 -10.72 8.96 9.57
CA ARG A 102 -9.62 8.98 8.60
C ARG A 102 -8.52 9.97 8.97
N ARG A 103 -8.90 11.08 9.60
CA ARG A 103 -7.99 12.12 10.08
C ARG A 103 -7.48 11.87 11.52
N ARG A 104 -7.93 10.78 12.16
CA ARG A 104 -7.63 10.44 13.57
C ARG A 104 -8.06 11.50 14.59
N GLU A 105 -9.05 12.30 14.23
CA GLU A 105 -9.63 13.34 15.10
C GLU A 105 -10.63 12.70 16.07
N ILE A 106 -11.32 11.67 15.59
CA ILE A 106 -12.06 10.71 16.38
C ILE A 106 -11.31 9.38 16.29
N TRP A 107 -11.21 8.69 17.41
CA TRP A 107 -10.60 7.37 17.53
C TRP A 107 -11.56 6.42 18.24
N VAL A 108 -11.30 5.12 18.17
CA VAL A 108 -12.20 4.09 18.75
C VAL A 108 -11.41 3.25 19.75
N VAL A 109 -11.96 3.08 20.95
CA VAL A 109 -11.37 2.23 21.99
C VAL A 109 -11.23 0.80 21.46
N GLY A 110 -10.04 0.20 21.61
CA GLY A 110 -9.75 -1.16 21.17
C GLY A 110 -9.51 -1.33 19.67
N ALA A 111 -9.67 -0.27 18.85
CA ALA A 111 -9.22 -0.31 17.46
C ALA A 111 -7.70 -0.25 17.39
N ASN A 112 -7.08 -0.92 16.42
CA ASN A 112 -5.63 -0.79 16.19
C ASN A 112 -5.33 0.38 15.23
N ARG A 113 -5.86 0.32 14.01
CA ARG A 113 -5.63 1.34 12.97
C ARG A 113 -6.19 2.73 13.32
N TRP A 114 -7.29 2.77 14.07
CA TRP A 114 -7.99 3.99 14.48
C TRP A 114 -7.92 4.18 16.01
N ARG A 115 -6.81 3.77 16.63
CA ARG A 115 -6.54 3.97 18.05
C ARG A 115 -6.29 5.43 18.39
N ASN A 116 -6.23 5.74 19.68
CA ASN A 116 -5.88 7.06 20.18
C ASN A 116 -4.53 7.50 19.58
N PRO A 117 -4.47 8.63 18.84
CA PRO A 117 -3.22 9.12 18.26
C PRO A 117 -2.18 9.52 19.33
N GLU A 118 -2.60 9.86 20.55
CA GLU A 118 -1.66 10.17 21.63
C GLU A 118 -0.85 8.94 22.08
N ASP A 119 -1.38 7.74 21.92
CA ASP A 119 -0.66 6.50 22.23
C ASP A 119 0.51 6.25 21.26
N ASP A 120 0.54 6.94 20.11
CA ASP A 120 1.64 6.89 19.14
C ASP A 120 2.75 7.91 19.48
N LEU A 121 2.55 8.79 20.47
CA LEU A 121 3.51 9.82 20.87
C LEU A 121 4.33 9.37 22.10
N PRO A 122 5.59 9.82 22.23
CA PRO A 122 6.37 9.57 23.44
C PRO A 122 5.70 10.20 24.66
N VAL A 123 5.37 9.38 25.66
CA VAL A 123 4.72 9.84 26.90
C VAL A 123 5.60 10.75 27.76
N ASP A 124 6.91 10.67 27.56
CA ASP A 124 7.94 11.43 28.27
C ASP A 124 8.44 12.65 27.47
N PHE A 125 7.74 13.01 26.38
CA PHE A 125 8.23 14.02 25.45
C PHE A 125 8.50 15.37 26.12
N GLU A 126 7.60 15.82 27.00
CA GLU A 126 7.76 17.10 27.70
C GLU A 126 8.93 17.07 28.68
N ASP A 127 9.13 15.94 29.38
CA ASP A 127 10.19 15.79 30.37
C ASP A 127 11.58 15.58 29.73
N ASN A 128 11.63 14.98 28.54
CA ASN A 128 12.87 14.61 27.82
C ASN A 128 13.01 15.31 26.46
N ARG A 129 12.42 16.50 26.33
CA ARG A 129 12.36 17.24 25.05
C ARG A 129 13.76 17.46 24.47
N ASP A 130 14.75 17.77 25.28
CA ASP A 130 16.13 17.97 24.85
C ASP A 130 16.75 16.72 24.21
N VAL A 131 16.55 15.55 24.82
CA VAL A 131 17.03 14.26 24.31
C VAL A 131 16.38 13.94 22.96
N HIS A 132 15.05 14.12 22.85
CA HIS A 132 14.31 13.83 21.62
C HIS A 132 14.75 14.74 20.46
N TYR A 133 14.93 16.04 20.71
CA TYR A 133 15.40 16.98 19.69
C TYR A 133 16.86 16.72 19.28
N ALA A 134 17.73 16.37 20.24
CA ALA A 134 19.11 15.98 19.95
C ALA A 134 19.18 14.72 19.08
N ALA A 135 18.36 13.70 19.36
CA ALA A 135 18.30 12.48 18.56
C ALA A 135 17.82 12.74 17.12
N LEU A 136 16.91 13.69 16.92
CA LEU A 136 16.43 14.11 15.60
C LEU A 136 17.38 15.09 14.87
N GLY A 137 18.42 15.57 15.56
CA GLY A 137 19.32 16.62 15.04
C GLY A 137 18.57 17.92 14.74
N GLN A 138 17.54 18.25 15.52
CA GLN A 138 16.74 19.48 15.36
C GLN A 138 16.97 20.45 16.52
N PRO A 139 16.91 21.76 16.28
CA PRO A 139 17.00 22.75 17.35
C PRO A 139 15.70 22.78 18.17
N GLN A 140 15.81 23.05 19.47
CA GLN A 140 14.64 23.19 20.34
C GLN A 140 13.83 24.46 20.05
N ASP A 141 14.52 25.50 19.57
CA ASP A 141 13.94 26.78 19.21
C ASP A 141 13.27 26.71 17.83
N ALA A 142 12.00 27.11 17.78
CA ALA A 142 11.20 27.04 16.57
C ALA A 142 11.68 28.05 15.51
N ASP A 143 12.12 29.23 15.92
CA ASP A 143 12.57 30.28 15.01
C ASP A 143 13.91 29.91 14.37
N GLU A 144 14.81 29.26 15.11
CA GLU A 144 16.05 28.67 14.58
C GLU A 144 15.74 27.61 13.51
N PHE A 145 14.84 26.67 13.79
CA PHE A 145 14.41 25.65 12.82
C PHE A 145 13.84 26.28 11.55
N ILE A 146 12.90 27.21 11.71
CA ILE A 146 12.22 27.89 10.58
C ILE A 146 13.24 28.68 9.76
N THR A 147 14.14 29.41 10.41
CA THR A 147 15.17 30.22 9.74
C THR A 147 16.10 29.32 8.92
N ALA A 148 16.58 28.22 9.51
CA ALA A 148 17.43 27.26 8.81
C ALA A 148 16.71 26.62 7.61
N LEU A 149 15.43 26.24 7.77
CA LEU A 149 14.62 25.66 6.70
C LEU A 149 14.41 26.65 5.55
N GLN A 150 14.04 27.89 5.86
CA GLN A 150 13.88 28.94 4.85
C GLN A 150 15.21 29.24 4.13
N GLY A 151 16.33 29.26 4.86
CA GLY A 151 17.66 29.43 4.28
C GLY A 151 17.99 28.33 3.27
N ARG A 152 17.76 27.06 3.63
CA ARG A 152 17.95 25.90 2.74
C ARG A 152 17.04 25.96 1.51
N LEU A 153 15.78 26.39 1.68
CA LEU A 153 14.85 26.55 0.57
C LEU A 153 15.33 27.64 -0.40
N ARG A 154 15.68 28.82 0.11
CA ARG A 154 16.20 29.94 -0.71
C ARG A 154 17.45 29.51 -1.47
N ALA A 155 18.43 28.91 -0.80
CA ALA A 155 19.65 28.43 -1.46
C ALA A 155 19.37 27.36 -2.53
N SER A 156 18.38 26.50 -2.32
CA SER A 156 17.97 25.49 -3.30
C SER A 156 17.28 26.13 -4.51
N LEU A 157 16.45 27.15 -4.30
CA LEU A 157 15.82 27.92 -5.36
C LEU A 157 16.87 28.72 -6.16
N ASP A 158 17.81 29.39 -5.50
CA ASP A 158 18.89 30.12 -6.18
C ASP A 158 19.75 29.19 -7.04
N ARG A 159 20.04 27.98 -6.52
CA ARG A 159 20.75 26.95 -7.28
C ARG A 159 19.93 26.46 -8.48
N PHE A 160 18.62 26.29 -8.31
CA PHE A 160 17.73 25.86 -9.37
C PHE A 160 17.60 26.93 -10.47
N ASP A 161 17.43 28.20 -10.09
CA ASP A 161 17.36 29.33 -11.02
C ASP A 161 18.64 29.46 -11.83
N ARG A 162 19.80 29.31 -11.18
CA ARG A 162 21.10 29.28 -11.87
C ARG A 162 21.20 28.10 -12.83
N ALA A 163 20.81 26.90 -12.40
CA ALA A 163 20.83 25.72 -13.25
C ALA A 163 19.87 25.83 -14.44
N LEU A 164 18.73 26.52 -14.29
CA LEU A 164 17.81 26.84 -15.39
C LEU A 164 18.48 27.80 -16.39
N ALA A 165 19.11 28.87 -15.90
CA ALA A 165 19.80 29.84 -16.74
C ALA A 165 20.98 29.22 -17.51
N GLU A 166 21.72 28.32 -16.86
CA GLU A 166 22.87 27.62 -17.45
C GLU A 166 22.49 26.39 -18.28
N GLY A 167 21.21 25.96 -18.24
CA GLY A 167 20.75 24.75 -18.93
C GLY A 167 21.26 23.44 -18.32
N THR A 168 21.68 23.45 -17.06
CA THR A 168 22.34 22.32 -16.36
C THR A 168 21.39 21.54 -15.42
N THR A 169 20.08 21.78 -15.50
CA THR A 169 19.07 21.16 -14.62
C THR A 169 18.95 19.64 -14.73
N GLY A 170 19.53 19.01 -15.76
CA GLY A 170 19.46 17.57 -15.96
C GLY A 170 18.08 17.03 -16.34
N GLY A 171 17.21 17.88 -16.90
CA GLY A 171 15.91 17.45 -17.45
C GLY A 171 14.73 18.36 -17.14
N VAL A 172 14.92 19.47 -16.41
CA VAL A 172 13.86 20.43 -16.09
C VAL A 172 13.88 21.60 -17.07
N SER A 173 12.72 21.91 -17.64
CA SER A 173 12.53 23.02 -18.60
C SER A 173 11.21 23.75 -18.34
N ILE A 174 11.18 25.04 -18.63
CA ILE A 174 9.94 25.83 -18.61
C ILE A 174 9.38 25.85 -20.04
N VAL A 175 8.23 25.23 -20.24
CA VAL A 175 7.50 25.18 -21.52
C VAL A 175 6.20 25.98 -21.42
N LYS A 176 5.51 26.23 -22.53
CA LYS A 176 4.16 26.82 -22.50
C LYS A 176 3.11 25.72 -22.61
N LYS A 177 2.13 25.72 -21.69
CA LYS A 177 0.96 24.85 -21.74
C LYS A 177 -0.29 25.74 -21.65
N HIS A 178 -1.16 25.68 -22.64
CA HIS A 178 -2.33 26.57 -22.77
C HIS A 178 -2.01 28.08 -22.68
N GLY A 179 -0.83 28.49 -23.16
CA GLY A 179 -0.39 29.89 -23.11
C GLY A 179 0.29 30.31 -21.81
N GLU A 180 0.25 29.47 -20.76
CA GLU A 180 0.87 29.74 -19.46
C GLU A 180 2.22 29.02 -19.30
N PRO A 181 3.16 29.57 -18.50
CA PRO A 181 4.40 28.89 -18.15
C PRO A 181 4.14 27.58 -17.39
N TRP A 182 4.81 26.51 -17.78
CA TRP A 182 4.64 25.18 -17.19
C TRP A 182 6.00 24.52 -16.98
N ILE A 183 6.22 23.97 -15.79
CA ILE A 183 7.46 23.23 -15.48
C ILE A 183 7.32 21.81 -16.03
N LYS A 184 8.16 21.46 -17.00
CA LYS A 184 8.30 20.09 -17.52
C LYS A 184 9.55 19.47 -16.92
N VAL A 185 9.36 18.38 -16.19
CA VAL A 185 10.44 17.49 -15.73
C VAL A 185 10.47 16.29 -16.65
N SER A 186 11.58 16.14 -17.39
CA SER A 186 11.78 14.97 -18.23
C SER A 186 12.09 13.75 -17.35
N PRO A 187 11.50 12.58 -17.65
CA PRO A 187 11.87 11.34 -16.97
C PRO A 187 13.38 11.13 -17.06
N ARG A 188 14.00 10.65 -15.98
CA ARG A 188 15.40 10.25 -16.04
C ARG A 188 15.54 9.12 -17.06
N GLY A 189 16.55 9.20 -17.91
CA GLY A 189 16.89 8.11 -18.81
C GLY A 189 17.18 6.83 -18.02
N LYS A 190 16.89 5.67 -18.63
CA LYS A 190 17.29 4.38 -18.07
C LYS A 190 18.81 4.41 -17.87
N GLN A 191 19.26 4.24 -16.63
CA GLN A 191 20.68 4.07 -16.35
C GLN A 191 21.09 2.68 -16.82
N GLU A 192 22.27 2.58 -17.42
CA GLU A 192 22.82 1.29 -17.81
C GLU A 192 23.08 0.45 -16.57
N GLU A 193 22.78 -0.84 -16.68
CA GLU A 193 23.04 -1.78 -15.60
C GLU A 193 24.55 -2.00 -15.50
N PRO A 194 25.17 -1.79 -14.33
CA PRO A 194 26.61 -1.98 -14.21
C PRO A 194 27.02 -3.45 -14.44
N GLU A 195 28.14 -3.67 -15.12
CA GLU A 195 28.65 -5.02 -15.43
C GLU A 195 28.89 -5.87 -14.17
N SER A 196 29.33 -5.23 -13.08
CA SER A 196 29.54 -5.90 -11.79
C SER A 196 28.23 -6.47 -11.20
N LEU A 197 27.08 -5.82 -11.44
CA LEU A 197 25.79 -6.28 -10.94
C LEU A 197 25.33 -7.53 -11.69
N VAL A 198 25.59 -7.58 -13.00
CA VAL A 198 25.36 -8.78 -13.81
C VAL A 198 26.22 -9.93 -13.29
N ALA A 199 27.49 -9.66 -12.98
CA ALA A 199 28.42 -10.66 -12.45
C ALA A 199 28.01 -11.16 -11.05
N ILE A 200 27.54 -10.29 -10.16
CA ILE A 200 27.02 -10.67 -8.84
C ILE A 200 25.78 -11.56 -8.99
N LYS A 201 24.83 -11.21 -9.86
CA LYS A 201 23.64 -12.05 -10.11
C LYS A 201 24.03 -13.43 -10.65
N ALA A 202 24.98 -13.48 -11.58
CA ALA A 202 25.50 -14.73 -12.10
C ALA A 202 26.20 -15.57 -11.01
N GLU A 203 26.93 -14.95 -10.08
CA GLU A 203 27.55 -15.66 -8.95
C GLU A 203 26.49 -16.21 -7.97
N ILE A 204 25.41 -15.48 -7.74
CA ILE A 204 24.27 -15.96 -6.95
C ILE A 204 23.64 -17.20 -7.63
N GLU A 205 23.38 -17.12 -8.93
CA GLU A 205 22.87 -18.26 -9.70
C GLU A 205 23.85 -19.44 -9.72
N ARG A 206 25.16 -19.19 -9.77
CA ARG A 206 26.18 -20.24 -9.74
C ARG A 206 26.25 -20.96 -8.40
N CYS A 207 26.14 -20.22 -7.29
CA CYS A 207 26.28 -20.76 -5.95
C CYS A 207 25.01 -21.47 -5.46
N TRP A 208 23.83 -20.93 -5.76
CA TRP A 208 22.56 -21.42 -5.22
C TRP A 208 21.60 -21.98 -6.28
N GLY A 209 21.94 -21.89 -7.58
CA GLY A 209 21.09 -22.38 -8.66
C GLY A 209 19.79 -21.59 -8.79
N THR A 210 18.81 -22.20 -9.45
CA THR A 210 17.45 -21.66 -9.51
C THR A 210 16.65 -22.12 -8.30
N ILE A 211 16.16 -21.18 -7.51
CA ILE A 211 15.34 -21.44 -6.32
C ILE A 211 13.88 -21.58 -6.75
N GLY A 212 13.24 -22.70 -6.44
CA GLY A 212 11.80 -22.87 -6.63
C GLY A 212 11.03 -21.98 -5.66
N LEU A 213 10.18 -21.10 -6.16
CA LEU A 213 9.34 -20.23 -5.32
C LEU A 213 8.43 -21.06 -4.40
N LEU A 214 7.98 -22.22 -4.88
CA LEU A 214 7.21 -23.21 -4.12
C LEU A 214 8.06 -23.94 -3.05
N ASP A 215 9.37 -24.02 -3.22
CA ASP A 215 10.27 -24.61 -2.21
C ASP A 215 10.49 -23.67 -1.02
N ILE A 216 10.36 -22.35 -1.24
CA ILE A 216 10.39 -21.32 -0.18
C ILE A 216 9.10 -21.36 0.65
N PHE A 217 7.97 -21.74 0.04
CA PHE A 217 6.66 -21.79 0.69
C PHE A 217 5.88 -23.04 0.30
N TYR A 218 5.98 -24.10 1.12
CA TYR A 218 5.04 -25.22 1.05
C TYR A 218 3.68 -24.78 1.63
N GLY A 219 2.85 -24.17 0.79
CA GLY A 219 1.47 -23.77 1.09
C GLY A 219 0.57 -24.03 -0.12
N LYS A 220 -0.54 -24.75 0.09
CA LYS A 220 -1.36 -25.42 -0.93
C LYS A 220 -2.20 -24.49 -1.83
N ASP A 221 -2.04 -23.17 -1.74
CA ASP A 221 -2.90 -22.20 -2.42
C ASP A 221 -2.09 -21.38 -3.43
N GLY A 222 -2.11 -21.83 -4.69
CA GLY A 222 -1.46 -21.13 -5.80
C GLY A 222 -2.23 -19.86 -6.18
N PHE A 223 -1.71 -18.70 -5.77
CA PHE A 223 -2.22 -17.39 -6.21
C PHE A 223 -1.66 -17.05 -7.60
N TYR A 224 -2.34 -17.48 -8.67
CA TYR A 224 -1.99 -17.07 -10.03
C TYR A 224 -2.87 -15.91 -10.48
N GLY A 225 -2.28 -14.71 -10.59
CA GLY A 225 -2.93 -13.59 -11.25
C GLY A 225 -2.91 -13.79 -12.75
N ARG A 226 -4.08 -13.94 -13.38
CA ARG A 226 -4.18 -13.78 -14.83
C ARG A 226 -4.23 -12.27 -15.11
N ASP A 227 -3.25 -11.74 -15.84
CA ASP A 227 -3.19 -10.32 -16.25
C ASP A 227 -3.27 -9.30 -15.10
N GLY A 228 -2.77 -9.66 -13.91
CA GLY A 228 -2.78 -8.78 -12.74
C GLY A 228 -4.12 -8.67 -12.01
N ASP A 229 -5.11 -9.51 -12.37
CA ASP A 229 -6.40 -9.56 -11.71
C ASP A 229 -6.39 -10.55 -10.53
N LEU A 230 -6.78 -10.07 -9.33
CA LEU A 230 -6.92 -10.92 -8.14
C LEU A 230 -8.29 -11.59 -8.20
N ALA A 231 -8.34 -12.81 -8.73
CA ALA A 231 -9.56 -13.60 -8.76
C ALA A 231 -9.96 -13.99 -7.33
N GLY A 232 -11.14 -13.53 -6.89
CA GLY A 232 -11.76 -13.91 -5.62
C GLY A 232 -13.28 -13.76 -5.74
N GLN A 233 -14.04 -14.64 -5.08
CA GLN A 233 -15.51 -14.57 -5.07
C GLN A 233 -16.02 -13.37 -4.23
N ASP A 234 -15.18 -12.88 -3.31
CA ASP A 234 -15.45 -11.74 -2.44
C ASP A 234 -14.16 -10.93 -2.15
N LYS A 235 -14.38 -9.77 -1.51
CA LYS A 235 -13.32 -8.83 -1.15
C LYS A 235 -12.34 -9.40 -0.12
N GLU A 236 -12.81 -10.24 0.80
CA GLU A 236 -11.98 -10.85 1.83
C GLU A 236 -10.95 -11.82 1.22
N SER A 237 -11.39 -12.62 0.24
CA SER A 237 -10.53 -13.51 -0.55
C SER A 237 -9.48 -12.73 -1.33
N GLN A 238 -9.84 -11.58 -1.90
CA GLN A 238 -8.89 -10.70 -2.59
C GLN A 238 -7.89 -10.05 -1.62
N GLU A 239 -8.34 -9.63 -0.42
CA GLU A 239 -7.47 -9.08 0.62
C GLU A 239 -6.46 -10.13 1.12
N VAL A 240 -6.89 -11.37 1.36
CA VAL A 240 -5.99 -12.47 1.75
C VAL A 240 -4.97 -12.77 0.65
N SER A 241 -5.41 -12.79 -0.61
CA SER A 241 -4.53 -12.98 -1.77
C SER A 241 -3.46 -11.88 -1.86
N MET A 242 -3.85 -10.63 -1.65
CA MET A 242 -2.92 -9.49 -1.67
C MET A 242 -1.90 -9.58 -0.52
N LEU A 243 -2.34 -9.94 0.68
CA LEU A 243 -1.47 -10.11 1.85
C LEU A 243 -0.49 -11.27 1.66
N ALA A 244 -0.94 -12.40 1.12
CA ALA A 244 -0.09 -13.54 0.79
C ALA A 244 0.96 -13.16 -0.28
N LEU A 245 0.57 -12.43 -1.32
CA LEU A 245 1.50 -11.94 -2.34
C LEU A 245 2.52 -10.95 -1.76
N HIS A 246 2.09 -10.08 -0.85
CA HIS A 246 2.99 -9.14 -0.18
C HIS A 246 4.00 -9.86 0.72
N LEU A 247 3.57 -10.91 1.43
CA LEU A 247 4.45 -11.77 2.21
C LEU A 247 5.47 -12.47 1.32
N LEU A 248 5.03 -13.00 0.18
CA LEU A 248 5.89 -13.66 -0.81
C LEU A 248 6.95 -12.70 -1.36
N GLN A 249 6.54 -11.49 -1.73
CA GLN A 249 7.46 -10.45 -2.18
C GLN A 249 8.47 -10.08 -1.09
N SER A 250 8.02 -9.93 0.16
CA SER A 250 8.89 -9.58 1.29
C SER A 250 9.89 -10.68 1.60
N ALA A 251 9.46 -11.94 1.58
CA ALA A 251 10.32 -13.09 1.79
C ALA A 251 11.37 -13.22 0.67
N LEU A 252 10.97 -13.02 -0.59
CA LEU A 252 11.91 -13.04 -1.72
C LEU A 252 12.96 -11.92 -1.57
N VAL A 253 12.53 -10.70 -1.25
CA VAL A 253 13.45 -9.58 -0.99
C VAL A 253 14.41 -9.89 0.15
N HIS A 254 13.93 -10.55 1.21
CA HIS A 254 14.78 -10.95 2.33
C HIS A 254 15.82 -12.00 1.92
N VAL A 255 15.40 -13.07 1.24
CA VAL A 255 16.30 -14.11 0.72
C VAL A 255 17.34 -13.50 -0.21
N ASN A 256 16.92 -12.69 -1.18
CA ASN A 256 17.82 -12.03 -2.12
C ASN A 256 18.84 -11.14 -1.40
N THR A 257 18.42 -10.47 -0.33
CA THR A 257 19.30 -9.65 0.51
C THR A 257 20.37 -10.52 1.18
N LEU A 258 19.99 -11.67 1.75
CA LEU A 258 20.94 -12.61 2.37
C LEU A 258 21.92 -13.21 1.34
N LEU A 259 21.43 -13.58 0.15
CA LEU A 259 22.26 -14.09 -0.94
C LEU A 259 23.29 -13.03 -1.39
N MET A 260 22.84 -11.79 -1.57
CA MET A 260 23.73 -10.67 -1.89
C MET A 260 24.76 -10.44 -0.78
N GLN A 261 24.35 -10.45 0.49
CA GLN A 261 25.27 -10.30 1.63
C GLN A 261 26.34 -11.40 1.64
N GLN A 262 25.98 -12.65 1.34
CA GLN A 262 26.94 -13.74 1.27
C GLN A 262 27.93 -13.59 0.12
N VAL A 263 27.48 -13.16 -1.07
CA VAL A 263 28.39 -12.89 -2.19
C VAL A 263 29.31 -11.70 -1.86
N LEU A 264 28.76 -10.63 -1.29
CA LEU A 264 29.53 -9.42 -0.96
C LEU A 264 30.45 -9.59 0.26
N ALA A 265 30.31 -10.66 1.04
CA ALA A 265 31.24 -10.99 2.11
C ALA A 265 32.60 -11.47 1.59
N ASP A 266 32.68 -11.95 0.34
CA ASP A 266 33.94 -12.28 -0.32
C ASP A 266 34.65 -10.97 -0.76
N PRO A 267 35.89 -10.70 -0.27
CA PRO A 267 36.61 -9.47 -0.56
C PRO A 267 36.78 -9.18 -2.06
N LYS A 268 36.80 -10.22 -2.91
CA LYS A 268 36.91 -10.06 -4.37
C LYS A 268 35.77 -9.20 -4.94
N TRP A 269 34.59 -9.24 -4.32
CA TRP A 269 33.45 -8.43 -4.74
C TRP A 269 33.40 -7.09 -4.00
N ALA A 270 33.65 -7.10 -2.69
CA ALA A 270 33.61 -5.90 -1.86
C ALA A 270 34.54 -4.78 -2.36
N ASP A 271 35.74 -5.15 -2.82
CA ASP A 271 36.77 -4.22 -3.28
C ASP A 271 36.58 -3.80 -4.76
N THR A 272 35.72 -4.49 -5.50
CA THR A 272 35.45 -4.24 -6.93
C THR A 272 34.26 -3.29 -7.15
N LEU A 273 33.41 -3.08 -6.13
CA LEU A 273 32.21 -2.26 -6.23
C LEU A 273 32.51 -0.75 -6.22
N THR A 274 32.19 -0.09 -7.33
CA THR A 274 32.13 1.38 -7.46
C THR A 274 30.86 1.96 -6.82
N ASP A 275 30.81 3.29 -6.70
CA ASP A 275 29.60 3.99 -6.24
C ASP A 275 28.40 3.78 -7.17
N ALA A 276 28.63 3.56 -8.47
CA ALA A 276 27.56 3.24 -9.41
C ALA A 276 26.97 1.86 -9.13
N ASP A 277 27.82 0.89 -8.81
CA ASP A 277 27.41 -0.47 -8.48
C ASP A 277 26.63 -0.49 -7.17
N ARG A 278 27.13 0.20 -6.14
CA ARG A 278 26.46 0.32 -4.83
C ARG A 278 25.06 0.93 -4.94
N ARG A 279 24.85 1.89 -5.86
CA ARG A 279 23.52 2.45 -6.14
C ARG A 279 22.58 1.49 -6.87
N ALA A 280 23.12 0.54 -7.62
CA ALA A 280 22.36 -0.39 -8.44
C ALA A 280 22.05 -1.73 -7.71
N LEU A 281 22.68 -1.99 -6.56
CA LEU A 281 22.40 -3.14 -5.71
C LEU A 281 20.95 -3.11 -5.21
N LEU A 282 20.10 -3.91 -5.83
CA LEU A 282 18.69 -4.02 -5.50
C LEU A 282 18.33 -5.51 -5.32
N PRO A 283 17.73 -5.91 -4.18
CA PRO A 283 17.30 -7.29 -3.95
C PRO A 283 16.03 -7.67 -4.71
N LEU A 284 15.58 -6.86 -5.70
CA LEU A 284 14.31 -7.03 -6.42
C LEU A 284 14.46 -7.85 -7.72
N PHE A 285 15.51 -8.65 -7.84
CA PHE A 285 15.73 -9.51 -9.02
C PHE A 285 15.09 -10.89 -8.83
N TRP A 286 14.62 -11.47 -9.93
CA TRP A 286 13.91 -12.75 -9.96
C TRP A 286 14.53 -13.75 -10.94
N THR A 287 15.69 -13.44 -11.53
CA THR A 287 16.35 -14.26 -12.56
C THR A 287 16.70 -15.66 -12.06
N HIS A 288 17.02 -15.79 -10.78
CA HIS A 288 17.31 -17.06 -10.11
C HIS A 288 16.08 -17.73 -9.49
N VAL A 289 14.86 -17.24 -9.73
CA VAL A 289 13.63 -17.75 -9.13
C VAL A 289 12.83 -18.51 -10.18
N ASN A 290 12.48 -19.76 -9.89
CA ASN A 290 11.51 -20.52 -10.67
C ASN A 290 10.13 -20.41 -10.01
N PRO A 291 9.18 -19.63 -10.56
CA PRO A 291 7.87 -19.44 -9.95
C PRO A 291 6.96 -20.68 -10.09
N TYR A 292 7.32 -21.63 -10.95
CA TYR A 292 6.48 -22.77 -11.31
C TYR A 292 6.86 -24.07 -10.57
N GLY A 293 7.97 -24.08 -9.82
CA GLY A 293 8.48 -25.29 -9.18
C GLY A 293 9.13 -26.28 -10.15
N ARG A 294 9.57 -27.43 -9.62
CA ARG A 294 10.25 -28.46 -10.41
C ARG A 294 9.26 -29.54 -10.84
N PHE A 295 8.96 -29.61 -12.14
CA PHE A 295 8.18 -30.71 -12.72
C PHE A 295 9.14 -31.76 -13.28
N GLU A 296 9.25 -32.91 -12.59
CA GLU A 296 9.89 -34.09 -13.17
C GLU A 296 8.84 -34.87 -13.97
N LEU A 297 8.88 -34.75 -15.30
CA LEU A 297 8.04 -35.51 -16.21
C LEU A 297 8.71 -36.85 -16.51
N ASP A 298 8.12 -37.95 -16.01
CA ASP A 298 8.48 -39.28 -16.48
C ASP A 298 7.90 -39.51 -17.89
N MET A 299 8.75 -39.36 -18.89
CA MET A 299 8.39 -39.57 -20.29
C MET A 299 8.08 -41.05 -20.62
N ASN A 300 8.33 -41.98 -19.70
CA ASN A 300 7.96 -43.39 -19.83
C ASN A 300 6.54 -43.68 -19.29
N SER A 301 5.97 -42.75 -18.54
CA SER A 301 4.61 -42.81 -18.02
C SER A 301 3.65 -42.14 -19.02
N ARG A 302 2.74 -42.91 -19.62
CA ARG A 302 1.64 -42.34 -20.41
C ARG A 302 0.45 -42.01 -19.48
N LEU A 303 -0.14 -40.83 -19.68
CA LEU A 303 -1.42 -40.47 -19.08
C LEU A 303 -2.50 -41.41 -19.63
N ASP A 304 -3.17 -42.15 -18.76
CA ASP A 304 -4.33 -42.97 -19.13
C ASP A 304 -5.56 -42.06 -19.31
N LEU A 305 -5.84 -41.70 -20.55
CA LEU A 305 -6.94 -40.81 -20.93
C LEU A 305 -8.21 -41.59 -21.32
N GLY A 306 -8.26 -42.92 -21.11
CA GLY A 306 -9.40 -43.76 -21.48
C GLY A 306 -9.67 -43.82 -22.98
N LEU A 307 -8.66 -43.51 -23.80
CA LEU A 307 -8.72 -43.59 -25.26
C LEU A 307 -8.08 -44.91 -25.69
N ASP A 308 -8.88 -45.84 -26.21
CA ASP A 308 -8.42 -47.09 -26.83
C ASP A 308 -7.62 -46.79 -28.10
N LEU A 309 -6.34 -46.45 -27.92
CA LEU A 309 -5.37 -46.29 -28.99
C LEU A 309 -4.56 -47.58 -29.14
N PRO A 310 -4.36 -48.09 -30.38
CA PRO A 310 -3.53 -49.26 -30.61
C PRO A 310 -2.08 -49.02 -30.13
N PRO A 311 -1.34 -50.07 -29.72
CA PRO A 311 0.02 -49.91 -29.23
C PRO A 311 0.95 -49.44 -30.36
N ALA A 312 1.25 -48.15 -30.38
CA ALA A 312 2.20 -47.56 -31.31
C ALA A 312 3.56 -47.33 -30.63
N ALA A 313 4.57 -47.97 -31.23
CA ALA A 313 6.03 -47.86 -31.18
C ALA A 313 6.68 -47.10 -30.00
N THR A 314 7.66 -47.76 -29.37
CA THR A 314 8.67 -47.15 -28.50
C THR A 314 9.23 -45.87 -29.13
N VAL A 315 8.98 -44.73 -28.48
CA VAL A 315 9.60 -43.45 -28.83
C VAL A 315 11.10 -43.55 -28.50
N PRO A 316 12.02 -43.18 -29.41
CA PRO A 316 13.44 -43.21 -29.11
C PRO A 316 13.76 -42.24 -27.96
N GLY A 317 14.40 -42.75 -26.91
CA GLY A 317 14.89 -41.92 -25.80
C GLY A 317 15.96 -40.91 -26.24
N PRO A 318 16.24 -39.89 -25.42
CA PRO A 318 17.22 -38.86 -25.75
C PRO A 318 18.61 -39.48 -25.97
N ARG A 319 19.29 -39.05 -27.05
CA ARG A 319 20.64 -39.54 -27.41
C ARG A 319 21.60 -39.24 -26.27
N ALA A 320 22.17 -40.29 -25.67
CA ALA A 320 23.32 -40.17 -24.77
C ALA A 320 24.53 -39.67 -25.56
N SER A 321 25.27 -38.73 -24.99
CA SER A 321 26.55 -38.26 -25.53
C SER A 321 27.59 -39.39 -25.44
N GLU A 322 27.91 -40.04 -26.56
CA GLU A 322 29.07 -40.92 -26.63
C GLU A 322 30.36 -40.11 -26.43
N GLY A 323 31.11 -40.47 -25.40
CA GLY A 323 32.39 -39.87 -25.07
C GLY A 323 33.41 -40.09 -26.19
N ARG A 324 33.97 -38.99 -26.70
CA ARG A 324 35.19 -39.03 -27.52
C ARG A 324 36.38 -39.37 -26.63
N GLY A 325 36.69 -40.66 -26.54
CA GLY A 325 38.01 -41.14 -26.18
C GLY A 325 38.99 -40.84 -27.33
N ALA A 326 40.11 -40.22 -26.99
CA ALA A 326 41.21 -39.94 -27.89
C ALA A 326 41.91 -41.23 -28.36
N THR A 327 42.22 -41.31 -29.66
CA THR A 327 43.37 -42.07 -30.16
C THR A 327 44.02 -41.32 -31.33
N ALA A 328 45.29 -40.98 -31.15
CA ALA A 328 46.20 -40.43 -32.14
C ALA A 328 46.57 -41.45 -33.23
N SER A 329 46.89 -40.97 -34.43
CA SER A 329 48.16 -41.25 -35.12
C SER A 329 48.17 -40.68 -36.55
N THR A 330 49.31 -40.02 -36.84
CA THR A 330 49.90 -39.63 -38.15
C THR A 330 49.09 -38.75 -39.09
#